data_AF-A0A6L8W7V8-F1
#
_entry.id   AF-A0A6L8W7V8-F1
#
_cell.length_a   1.000
_cell.length_b   1.000
_cell.length_c   1.000
_cell.angle_alpha   90.00
_cell.angle_beta   90.00
_cell.angle_gamma   90.00
#
_symmetry.space_group_name_H-M   'P 1'
#
loop_
_entity.id
_entity.type
_entity.pdbx_description
1 polymer ?
#
loop_
_entity_poly.entity_id
_entity_poly.type
_entity_poly.pdbx_seq_one_letter_code
_entity_poly.pdbx_strand_id
1 'polypeptide(L)'
;MDLLSGVVRKIKRSPFRKTGVTIAALALLAFLHVFTPLFSSESPARGFWSETAPSLNLTHIFDGEINRHGKPVGFHVAPREPMGAKSRIKEILSGPNRVGVYTAIVEIYDPDERQWKEKFSSFFPDDFSREQIIKSILFALSNNMLPSGSRWRGPSGHGFLIEGYRFSDGYINTAYPLYVAD
;
A
#
# COMPACT_ATOMS: atom_id res chain seq x y z
N MET A 1 77.81 -64.66 38.63
CA MET A 1 77.32 -65.26 39.88
C MET A 1 76.60 -64.17 40.65
N ASP A 2 75.50 -64.58 41.29
CA ASP A 2 74.73 -63.92 42.34
C ASP A 2 73.96 -62.64 41.99
N LEU A 3 72.61 -62.65 42.01
CA LEU A 3 71.62 -62.89 43.07
C LEU A 3 71.34 -61.66 43.95
N LEU A 4 70.02 -61.48 44.17
CA LEU A 4 69.29 -60.67 45.15
C LEU A 4 68.74 -59.34 44.61
N SER A 5 67.57 -58.84 45.00
CA SER A 5 66.29 -59.34 45.51
C SER A 5 65.37 -58.09 45.63
N GLY A 6 64.05 -58.26 45.82
CA GLY A 6 63.17 -57.20 46.35
C GLY A 6 62.31 -56.45 45.32
N VAL A 7 61.07 -56.87 45.02
CA VAL A 7 59.79 -56.59 45.71
C VAL A 7 59.10 -55.26 45.33
N VAL A 8 58.07 -55.41 44.48
CA VAL A 8 56.69 -54.86 44.51
C VAL A 8 56.45 -53.34 44.62
N ARG A 9 55.74 -52.77 43.62
CA ARG A 9 54.37 -52.23 43.79
C ARG A 9 53.70 -51.87 42.46
N LYS A 10 52.38 -52.03 42.49
CA LYS A 10 51.40 -52.10 41.40
C LYS A 10 50.67 -50.76 41.30
N ILE A 11 50.50 -50.19 40.09
CA ILE A 11 49.50 -49.14 39.84
C ILE A 11 48.73 -49.50 38.56
N LYS A 12 47.40 -49.46 38.69
CA LYS A 12 46.35 -49.78 37.71
C LYS A 12 45.81 -48.48 37.09
N ARG A 13 45.30 -48.58 35.85
CA ARG A 13 44.30 -47.74 35.11
C ARG A 13 44.88 -47.29 33.76
N SER A 14 44.20 -47.31 32.62
CA SER A 14 42.81 -47.66 32.20
C SER A 14 42.84 -47.95 30.68
N PRO A 15 41.78 -48.53 30.06
CA PRO A 15 41.87 -49.10 28.72
C PRO A 15 41.65 -48.07 27.61
N PHE A 16 42.53 -48.09 26.60
CA PHE A 16 42.36 -47.42 25.32
C PHE A 16 41.36 -48.21 24.48
N ARG A 17 40.25 -47.56 24.04
CA ARG A 17 39.26 -48.16 23.14
C ARG A 17 39.63 -47.87 21.68
N LYS A 18 39.37 -48.86 20.84
CA LYS A 18 39.90 -49.07 19.50
C LYS A 18 39.12 -48.31 18.41
N THR A 19 39.86 -47.90 17.38
CA THR A 19 39.60 -47.98 15.92
C THR A 19 38.24 -47.54 15.35
N GLY A 20 38.32 -46.74 14.29
CA GLY A 20 37.30 -46.72 13.23
C GLY A 20 37.41 -45.51 12.31
N VAL A 21 38.42 -45.46 11.45
CA VAL A 21 38.40 -44.61 10.25
C VAL A 21 38.10 -45.52 9.06
N THR A 22 37.00 -45.26 8.36
CA THR A 22 36.88 -45.54 6.92
C THR A 22 35.98 -44.51 6.26
N ILE A 23 36.44 -44.10 5.08
CA ILE A 23 36.02 -42.99 4.23
C ILE A 23 34.90 -43.45 3.29
N ALA A 24 33.93 -42.58 2.98
CA ALA A 24 33.30 -42.54 1.66
C ALA A 24 32.67 -41.16 1.43
N ALA A 25 33.20 -40.44 0.44
CA ALA A 25 32.71 -39.15 0.00
C ALA A 25 31.44 -39.31 -0.85
N LEU A 26 30.43 -38.47 -0.58
CA LEU A 26 29.38 -38.13 -1.53
C LEU A 26 29.18 -36.61 -1.46
N ALA A 27 29.49 -35.94 -2.56
CA ALA A 27 29.26 -34.53 -2.76
C ALA A 27 27.76 -34.25 -2.69
N LEU A 28 27.32 -33.43 -1.73
CA LEU A 28 25.96 -32.92 -1.68
C LEU A 28 25.97 -31.44 -2.04
N LEU A 29 25.48 -31.17 -3.25
CA LEU A 29 25.15 -29.85 -3.76
C LEU A 29 24.06 -29.18 -2.90
N ALA A 30 24.25 -27.87 -2.75
CA ALA A 30 23.21 -26.82 -2.73
C ALA A 30 22.17 -26.85 -1.61
N PHE A 31 22.21 -25.83 -0.74
CA PHE A 31 21.30 -24.68 -0.73
C PHE A 31 21.45 -24.02 0.64
N LEU A 32 22.37 -23.07 0.75
CA LEU A 32 22.31 -22.12 1.86
C LEU A 32 21.00 -21.37 1.70
N HIS A 33 20.02 -21.69 2.53
CA HIS A 33 18.70 -21.07 2.52
C HIS A 33 18.90 -19.60 2.86
N VAL A 34 18.93 -18.76 1.83
CA VAL A 34 18.73 -17.33 1.96
C VAL A 34 17.34 -17.19 2.59
N PHE A 35 17.32 -16.91 3.89
CA PHE A 35 16.11 -16.57 4.61
C PHE A 35 15.67 -15.19 4.11
N THR A 36 15.04 -15.17 2.94
CA THR A 36 14.21 -14.04 2.54
C THR A 36 12.94 -14.18 3.36
N PRO A 37 12.61 -13.24 4.27
CA PRO A 37 11.23 -13.16 4.68
C PRO A 37 10.48 -12.71 3.43
N LEU A 38 9.78 -13.66 2.81
CA LEU A 38 8.79 -13.39 1.78
C LEU A 38 7.61 -12.68 2.46
N PHE A 39 7.82 -11.43 2.88
CA PHE A 39 6.72 -10.47 2.94
C PHE A 39 6.48 -10.04 1.50
N SER A 40 5.88 -10.94 0.72
CA SER A 40 5.03 -10.52 -0.36
C SER A 40 3.83 -9.86 0.31
N SER A 41 3.92 -8.57 0.62
CA SER A 41 2.72 -7.77 0.62
C SER A 41 2.20 -7.91 -0.80
N GLU A 42 1.14 -8.69 -1.00
CA GLU A 42 0.39 -8.61 -2.23
C GLU A 42 0.00 -7.14 -2.36
N SER A 43 0.74 -6.41 -3.21
CA SER A 43 0.35 -5.07 -3.62
C SER A 43 -1.04 -5.25 -4.20
N PRO A 44 -2.09 -4.65 -3.61
CA PRO A 44 -3.44 -4.91 -4.07
C PRO A 44 -3.48 -4.56 -5.55
N ALA A 45 -3.64 -5.59 -6.38
CA ALA A 45 -3.64 -5.44 -7.81
C ALA A 45 -4.68 -4.36 -8.19
N ARG A 46 -4.20 -3.37 -8.96
CA ARG A 46 -4.88 -2.22 -9.61
C ARG A 46 -4.54 -0.85 -8.99
N GLY A 47 -3.85 -0.03 -9.79
CA GLY A 47 -3.67 1.41 -9.55
C GLY A 47 -2.29 1.84 -9.07
N PHE A 48 -1.96 3.11 -9.28
CA PHE A 48 -0.80 3.79 -8.74
C PHE A 48 -1.11 4.24 -7.31
N TRP A 49 -0.22 3.93 -6.38
CA TRP A 49 -0.32 4.25 -4.95
C TRP A 49 0.77 5.24 -4.55
N SER A 50 0.51 6.09 -3.55
CA SER A 50 1.53 6.98 -3.01
C SER A 50 2.51 6.25 -2.09
N GLU A 51 3.75 6.73 -2.03
CA GLU A 51 4.80 6.29 -1.09
C GLU A 51 4.65 6.90 0.31
N THR A 52 3.53 7.54 0.61
CA THR A 52 3.24 8.14 1.92
C THR A 52 2.84 7.07 2.93
N ALA A 53 2.85 7.42 4.22
CA ALA A 53 2.29 6.59 5.29
C ALA A 53 1.11 7.33 5.97
N PRO A 54 -0.14 6.86 5.82
CA PRO A 54 -0.58 5.71 5.01
C PRO A 54 -0.48 5.98 3.49
N SER A 55 -0.43 4.91 2.70
CA SER A 55 -0.47 4.99 1.23
C SER A 55 -1.87 5.36 0.75
N LEU A 56 -1.94 6.19 -0.30
CA LEU A 56 -3.16 6.69 -0.92
C LEU A 56 -3.32 6.05 -2.29
N ASN A 57 -4.54 5.62 -2.64
CA ASN A 57 -4.86 5.12 -3.98
C ASN A 57 -4.94 6.31 -4.96
N LEU A 58 -3.80 6.67 -5.56
CA LEU A 58 -3.70 7.84 -6.42
C LEU A 58 -4.46 7.65 -7.73
N THR A 59 -4.50 6.44 -8.29
CA THR A 59 -5.35 6.17 -9.46
C THR A 59 -6.82 6.44 -9.14
N HIS A 60 -7.32 5.97 -8.00
CA HIS A 60 -8.71 6.23 -7.64
C HIS A 60 -8.99 7.72 -7.41
N ILE A 61 -8.13 8.42 -6.70
CA ILE A 61 -8.33 9.84 -6.35
C ILE A 61 -8.22 10.74 -7.60
N PHE A 62 -7.20 10.54 -8.43
CA PHE A 62 -6.86 11.45 -9.53
C PHE A 62 -7.47 11.04 -10.86
N ASP A 63 -7.45 9.75 -11.18
CA ASP A 63 -7.76 9.28 -12.54
C ASP A 63 -9.17 8.70 -12.62
N GLY A 64 -9.64 8.04 -11.56
CA GLY A 64 -10.83 7.20 -11.59
C GLY A 64 -10.62 5.89 -12.34
N GLU A 65 -11.52 4.93 -12.10
CA GLU A 65 -11.40 3.58 -12.63
C GLU A 65 -12.75 2.87 -12.72
N ILE A 66 -12.81 1.80 -13.50
CA ILE A 66 -13.90 0.82 -13.44
C ILE A 66 -13.53 -0.22 -12.38
N ASN A 67 -14.35 -0.34 -11.34
CA ASN A 67 -14.12 -1.31 -10.28
C ASN A 67 -14.45 -2.75 -10.71
N ARG A 68 -14.16 -3.74 -9.87
CA ARG A 68 -14.44 -5.17 -10.14
C ARG A 68 -15.90 -5.52 -10.44
N HIS A 69 -16.83 -4.61 -10.13
CA HIS A 69 -18.26 -4.76 -10.37
C HIS A 69 -18.73 -4.00 -11.60
N GLY A 70 -17.81 -3.54 -12.46
CA GLY A 70 -18.13 -2.80 -13.68
C GLY A 70 -18.66 -1.38 -13.43
N LYS A 71 -18.43 -0.80 -12.24
CA LYS A 71 -18.92 0.55 -11.91
C LYS A 71 -17.82 1.60 -11.99
N PRO A 72 -18.09 2.79 -12.55
CA PRO A 72 -17.17 3.92 -12.49
C PRO A 72 -17.03 4.40 -11.03
N VAL A 73 -15.81 4.63 -10.57
CA VAL A 73 -15.48 5.12 -9.22
C VAL A 73 -14.30 6.09 -9.25
N GLY A 74 -14.14 6.87 -8.17
CA GLY A 74 -13.03 7.83 -8.06
C GLY A 74 -13.20 9.08 -8.91
N PHE A 75 -12.08 9.64 -9.39
CA PHE A 75 -11.98 10.85 -10.22
C PHE A 75 -12.48 12.11 -9.50
N HIS A 76 -11.62 12.64 -8.63
CA HIS A 76 -11.87 13.80 -7.78
C HIS A 76 -10.96 15.00 -8.10
N VAL A 77 -10.16 14.90 -9.15
CA VAL A 77 -9.21 15.94 -9.58
C VAL A 77 -9.40 16.18 -11.06
N ALA A 78 -9.58 17.43 -11.46
CA ALA A 78 -9.75 17.76 -12.87
C ALA A 78 -8.46 17.40 -13.64
N PRO A 79 -8.58 16.74 -14.80
CA PRO A 79 -7.41 16.45 -15.62
C PRO A 79 -6.86 17.76 -16.17
N ARG A 80 -5.55 17.97 -16.00
CA ARG A 80 -4.88 19.17 -16.54
C ARG A 80 -4.73 19.13 -18.06
N GLU A 81 -4.77 17.94 -18.66
CA GLU A 81 -4.61 17.74 -20.10
C GLU A 81 -5.67 16.74 -20.62
N PRO A 82 -6.38 17.03 -21.73
CA PRO A 82 -7.46 16.18 -22.24
C PRO A 82 -7.00 15.01 -23.13
N MET A 83 -5.70 14.85 -23.43
CA MET A 83 -5.28 13.87 -24.43
C MET A 83 -5.12 12.46 -23.84
N GLY A 84 -6.02 11.54 -24.24
CA GLY A 84 -5.95 10.11 -23.90
C GLY A 84 -6.46 9.74 -22.51
N ALA A 85 -7.07 10.68 -21.79
CA ALA A 85 -7.61 10.43 -20.46
C ALA A 85 -8.79 9.43 -20.53
N LYS A 86 -8.76 8.42 -19.65
CA LYS A 86 -9.86 7.45 -19.49
C LYS A 86 -11.04 7.99 -18.68
N SER A 87 -10.96 9.25 -18.25
CA SER A 87 -11.98 9.93 -17.46
C SER A 87 -12.11 11.37 -17.90
N ARG A 88 -13.34 11.92 -17.86
CA ARG A 88 -13.62 13.30 -18.24
C ARG A 88 -14.81 13.87 -17.47
N ILE A 89 -14.83 15.20 -17.33
CA ILE A 89 -16.00 15.91 -16.83
C ILE A 89 -17.01 16.01 -17.97
N LYS A 90 -18.24 15.54 -17.72
CA LYS A 90 -19.36 15.64 -18.67
C LYS A 90 -20.11 16.94 -18.47
N GLU A 91 -20.45 17.26 -17.22
CA GLU A 91 -21.28 18.41 -16.86
C GLU A 91 -20.93 18.89 -15.45
N ILE A 92 -20.66 20.19 -15.29
CA ILE A 92 -20.54 20.81 -13.97
C ILE A 92 -21.94 21.03 -13.41
N LEU A 93 -22.25 20.42 -12.26
CA LEU A 93 -23.55 20.54 -11.60
C LEU A 93 -23.63 21.76 -10.67
N SER A 94 -22.54 22.02 -9.95
CA SER A 94 -22.40 23.21 -9.11
C SER A 94 -20.99 23.71 -9.28
N GLY A 95 -20.85 24.97 -9.73
CA GLY A 95 -19.56 25.59 -9.97
C GLY A 95 -18.71 25.72 -8.70
N PRO A 96 -17.42 26.09 -8.85
CA PRO A 96 -16.52 26.30 -7.72
C PRO A 96 -17.09 27.24 -6.68
N ASN A 97 -17.14 26.78 -5.43
CA ASN A 97 -17.44 27.63 -4.29
C ASN A 97 -16.23 28.53 -3.95
N ARG A 98 -16.33 29.32 -2.88
CA ARG A 98 -15.33 30.31 -2.45
C ARG A 98 -13.95 29.72 -2.17
N VAL A 99 -13.84 28.40 -1.98
CA VAL A 99 -12.58 27.68 -1.76
C VAL A 99 -12.22 26.77 -2.95
N GLY A 100 -12.92 26.89 -4.08
CA GLY A 100 -12.60 26.19 -5.33
C GLY A 100 -13.19 24.79 -5.47
N VAL A 101 -13.92 24.27 -4.47
CA VAL A 101 -14.54 22.94 -4.54
C VAL A 101 -15.80 23.01 -5.38
N TYR A 102 -16.02 22.02 -6.24
CA TYR A 102 -17.19 21.96 -7.12
C TYR A 102 -17.71 20.52 -7.30
N THR A 103 -18.86 20.37 -7.96
CA THR A 103 -19.44 19.05 -8.26
C THR A 103 -19.78 18.90 -9.73
N ALA A 104 -19.72 17.67 -10.23
CA ALA A 104 -19.96 17.37 -11.64
C ALA A 104 -20.50 15.95 -11.86
N ILE A 105 -21.17 15.75 -12.99
CA ILE A 105 -21.28 14.45 -13.63
C ILE A 105 -20.01 14.22 -14.44
N VAL A 106 -19.42 13.05 -14.26
CA VAL A 106 -18.19 12.61 -14.92
C VAL A 106 -18.43 11.31 -15.64
N GLU A 107 -17.61 11.05 -16.64
CA GLU A 107 -17.60 9.81 -17.40
C GLU A 107 -16.25 9.12 -17.26
N ILE A 108 -16.26 7.81 -17.05
CA ILE A 108 -15.08 6.94 -17.04
C ILE A 108 -15.27 5.88 -18.11
N TYR A 109 -14.28 5.71 -18.98
CA TYR A 109 -14.34 4.75 -20.07
C TYR A 109 -14.12 3.34 -19.55
N ASP A 110 -15.09 2.47 -19.80
CA ASP A 110 -15.01 1.05 -19.58
C ASP A 110 -14.43 0.36 -20.82
N PRO A 111 -13.21 -0.19 -20.75
CA PRO A 111 -12.59 -0.85 -21.90
C PRO A 111 -13.22 -2.20 -22.21
N ASP A 112 -13.81 -2.88 -21.23
CA ASP A 112 -14.39 -4.22 -21.38
C ASP A 112 -15.73 -4.12 -22.12
N GLU A 113 -16.56 -3.15 -21.73
CA GLU A 113 -17.85 -2.87 -22.37
C GLU A 113 -17.76 -1.84 -23.51
N ARG A 114 -16.58 -1.23 -23.71
CA ARG A 114 -16.30 -0.22 -24.74
C ARG A 114 -17.27 0.97 -24.69
N GLN A 115 -17.63 1.40 -23.49
CA GLN A 115 -18.59 2.49 -23.27
C GLN A 115 -18.17 3.43 -22.15
N TRP A 116 -18.61 4.68 -22.23
CA TRP A 116 -18.46 5.64 -21.15
C TRP A 116 -19.54 5.40 -20.10
N LYS A 117 -19.14 5.33 -18.83
CA LYS A 117 -20.04 5.16 -17.69
C LYS A 117 -20.03 6.41 -16.83
N GLU A 118 -21.22 6.88 -16.48
CA GLU A 118 -21.41 8.13 -15.73
C GLU A 118 -21.44 7.93 -14.22
N LYS A 119 -20.94 8.92 -13.47
CA LYS A 119 -21.17 9.05 -12.03
C LYS A 119 -21.14 10.50 -11.58
N PHE A 120 -21.69 10.76 -10.40
CA PHE A 120 -21.47 12.00 -9.66
C PHE A 120 -20.07 12.04 -9.04
N SER A 121 -19.42 13.21 -9.03
CA SER A 121 -18.18 13.46 -8.28
C SER A 121 -18.12 14.86 -7.68
N SER A 122 -17.38 15.00 -6.59
CA SER A 122 -16.87 16.29 -6.10
C SER A 122 -15.37 16.41 -6.42
N PHE A 123 -14.94 17.65 -6.65
CA PHE A 123 -13.61 17.95 -7.15
C PHE A 123 -12.83 18.88 -6.25
N PHE A 124 -11.53 18.56 -6.11
CA PHE A 124 -10.56 19.47 -5.49
C PHE A 124 -10.40 20.73 -6.34
N PRO A 125 -9.97 21.85 -5.74
CA PRO A 125 -9.70 23.08 -6.49
C PRO A 125 -8.70 22.84 -7.61
N ASP A 126 -8.99 23.36 -8.81
CA ASP A 126 -8.18 23.14 -10.02
C ASP A 126 -6.76 23.74 -9.92
N ASP A 127 -6.60 24.76 -9.08
CA ASP A 127 -5.32 25.42 -8.81
C ASP A 127 -4.41 24.59 -7.88
N PHE A 128 -4.93 23.57 -7.19
CA PHE A 128 -4.11 22.72 -6.35
C PHE A 128 -3.17 21.85 -7.18
N SER A 129 -1.93 21.75 -6.72
CA SER A 129 -0.98 20.77 -7.24
C SER A 129 -1.29 19.36 -6.70
N ARG A 130 -0.79 18.33 -7.39
CA ARG A 130 -0.86 16.93 -6.91
C ARG A 130 -0.32 16.80 -5.48
N GLU A 131 0.81 17.45 -5.20
CA GLU A 131 1.44 17.43 -3.89
C GLU A 131 0.56 18.12 -2.83
N GLN A 132 -0.06 19.26 -3.17
CA GLN A 132 -0.94 19.99 -2.26
C GLN A 132 -2.19 19.17 -1.93
N ILE A 133 -2.78 18.47 -2.91
CA ILE A 133 -3.90 17.55 -2.68
C ILE A 133 -3.49 16.43 -1.73
N ILE A 134 -2.34 15.77 -1.99
CA ILE A 134 -1.83 14.69 -1.12
C ILE A 134 -1.60 15.19 0.30
N LYS A 135 -0.95 16.35 0.48
CA LYS A 135 -0.73 16.96 1.80
C LYS A 135 -2.05 17.29 2.50
N SER A 136 -3.03 17.84 1.78
CA SER A 136 -4.36 18.14 2.33
C SER A 136 -5.08 16.88 2.81
N ILE A 137 -4.99 15.79 2.04
CA ILE A 137 -5.58 14.48 2.42
C ILE A 137 -4.92 13.94 3.69
N LEU A 138 -3.58 13.95 3.76
CA LEU A 138 -2.85 13.48 4.95
C LEU A 138 -3.16 14.34 6.19
N PHE A 139 -3.28 15.66 6.00
CA PHE A 139 -3.68 16.57 7.08
C PHE A 139 -5.11 16.30 7.55
N ALA A 140 -6.06 16.07 6.64
CA ALA A 140 -7.42 15.70 7.01
C ALA A 140 -7.49 14.34 7.72
N LEU A 141 -6.67 13.38 7.30
CA LEU A 141 -6.56 12.06 7.94
C LEU A 141 -6.04 12.15 9.38
N SER A 142 -4.98 12.92 9.60
CA SER A 142 -4.41 13.11 10.95
C SER A 142 -5.35 13.88 11.88
N ASN A 143 -6.24 14.68 11.31
CA ASN A 143 -7.29 15.43 12.01
C ASN A 143 -8.69 14.81 11.81
N ASN A 144 -8.78 13.48 11.72
CA ASN A 144 -10.05 12.79 11.55
C ASN A 144 -11.02 13.07 12.71
N MET A 145 -12.23 13.51 12.36
CA MET A 145 -13.29 13.92 13.30
C MET A 145 -14.37 12.84 13.52
N LEU A 146 -14.32 11.72 12.77
CA LEU A 146 -15.31 10.66 12.90
C LEU A 146 -14.92 9.63 13.96
N PRO A 147 -15.88 9.08 14.73
CA PRO A 147 -15.63 7.94 15.59
C PRO A 147 -15.19 6.75 14.72
N SER A 148 -14.33 5.90 15.27
CA SER A 148 -13.68 4.74 14.64
C SER A 148 -14.43 4.09 13.47
N GLY A 149 -13.70 3.69 12.43
CA GLY A 149 -14.25 2.95 11.30
C GLY A 149 -13.41 3.12 10.05
N SER A 150 -13.91 2.61 8.92
CA SER A 150 -13.27 2.78 7.62
C SER A 150 -13.42 4.21 7.09
N ARG A 151 -14.58 4.83 7.34
CA ARG A 151 -14.84 6.22 6.93
C ARG A 151 -14.10 7.19 7.83
N TRP A 152 -13.53 8.23 7.24
CA TRP A 152 -12.88 9.33 7.94
C TRP A 152 -13.26 10.66 7.31
N ARG A 153 -13.23 11.73 8.11
CA ARG A 153 -13.50 13.09 7.65
C ARG A 153 -12.65 14.07 8.45
N GLY A 154 -11.96 14.98 7.78
CA GLY A 154 -11.13 15.98 8.44
C GLY A 154 -11.03 17.28 7.65
N PRO A 155 -10.52 18.35 8.29
CA PRO A 155 -10.23 19.61 7.60
C PRO A 155 -9.10 19.45 6.60
N SER A 156 -9.18 20.10 5.43
CA SER A 156 -8.09 20.11 4.44
C SER A 156 -6.92 21.02 4.83
N GLY A 157 -7.13 21.94 5.78
CA GLY A 157 -6.25 23.08 6.02
C GLY A 157 -6.51 24.28 5.10
N HIS A 158 -7.46 24.15 4.16
CA HIS A 158 -7.75 25.15 3.11
C HIS A 158 -9.24 25.54 3.07
N GLY A 159 -9.94 25.46 4.20
CA GLY A 159 -11.32 25.96 4.32
C GLY A 159 -12.40 25.02 3.77
N PHE A 160 -12.08 23.77 3.42
CA PHE A 160 -13.05 22.71 3.12
C PHE A 160 -12.74 21.43 3.90
N LEU A 161 -13.71 20.52 3.95
CA LEU A 161 -13.54 19.19 4.54
C LEU A 161 -13.20 18.17 3.45
N ILE A 162 -12.42 17.17 3.81
CA ILE A 162 -12.16 15.99 2.98
C ILE A 162 -12.75 14.79 3.70
N GLU A 163 -13.47 13.95 2.96
CA GLU A 163 -13.95 12.64 3.41
C GLU A 163 -13.28 11.54 2.60
N GLY A 164 -13.13 10.37 3.20
CA GLY A 164 -12.61 9.21 2.50
C GLY A 164 -12.86 7.91 3.23
N TYR A 165 -12.32 6.83 2.65
CA TYR A 165 -12.41 5.48 3.22
C TYR A 165 -11.02 4.84 3.25
N ARG A 166 -10.71 4.16 4.35
CA ARG A 166 -9.54 3.30 4.50
C ARG A 166 -9.91 1.83 4.38
N PHE A 167 -8.98 1.03 3.88
CA PHE A 167 -9.02 -0.42 3.95
C PHE A 167 -8.61 -0.90 5.35
N SER A 168 -8.80 -2.20 5.61
CA SER A 168 -8.48 -2.81 6.91
C SER A 168 -6.99 -2.80 7.25
N ASP A 169 -6.11 -2.73 6.24
CA ASP A 169 -4.67 -2.57 6.37
C ASP A 169 -4.23 -1.12 6.64
N GLY A 170 -5.17 -0.17 6.68
CA GLY A 170 -4.91 1.24 6.90
C GLY A 170 -4.63 2.06 5.63
N TYR A 171 -4.52 1.42 4.45
CA TYR A 171 -4.37 2.14 3.19
C TYR A 171 -5.63 2.93 2.85
N ILE A 172 -5.46 4.08 2.20
CA ILE A 172 -6.56 4.99 1.90
C ILE A 172 -7.05 4.72 0.48
N ASN A 173 -8.24 4.12 0.40
CA ASN A 173 -8.86 3.75 -0.87
C ASN A 173 -9.36 4.96 -1.67
N THR A 174 -9.90 5.96 -0.98
CA THR A 174 -10.43 7.16 -1.64
C THR A 174 -10.39 8.35 -0.69
N ALA A 175 -10.32 9.54 -1.27
CA ALA A 175 -10.41 10.82 -0.60
C ALA A 175 -11.00 11.85 -1.58
N TYR A 176 -11.99 12.61 -1.13
CA TYR A 176 -12.69 13.60 -1.94
C TYR A 176 -13.11 14.80 -1.10
N PRO A 177 -13.15 16.01 -1.67
CA PRO A 177 -13.59 17.19 -0.94
C PRO A 177 -15.10 17.19 -0.80
N LEU A 178 -15.60 17.74 0.30
CA LEU A 178 -17.01 17.96 0.53
C LEU A 178 -17.39 19.34 -0.01
N TYR A 179 -18.31 19.36 -0.98
CA TYR A 179 -18.89 20.59 -1.49
C TYR A 179 -19.89 21.19 -0.49
N VAL A 180 -19.83 22.49 -0.30
CA VAL A 180 -20.80 23.29 0.45
C VAL A 180 -21.13 24.50 -0.42
N ALA A 181 -22.42 24.72 -0.67
CA ALA A 181 -22.91 25.89 -1.39
C ALA A 181 -22.64 27.17 -0.57
N ASP A 182 -22.28 28.25 -1.25
CA ASP A 182 -22.14 29.59 -0.66
C ASP A 182 -23.46 30.37 -0.70
#